data_AF-A0A843GHC8-F1
#
_entry.id   AF-A0A843GHC8-F1
#
_cell.length_a   1.000
_cell.length_b   1.000
_cell.length_c   1.000
_cell.angle_alpha   90.00
_cell.angle_beta   90.00
_cell.angle_gamma   90.00
#
_symmetry.space_group_name_H-M   'P 1'
#
loop_
_entity.id
_entity.type
_entity.pdbx_description
1 polymer ?
#
loop_
_entity_poly.entity_id
_entity_poly.type
_entity_poly.pdbx_seq_one_letter_code
_entity_poly.pdbx_strand_id
1 'polypeptide(L)'
;MFNTYFSAKYILSKGALFNYVLSDRSDGKTFDCKARALEDFEKDGSITVYMRRYKTEITEKLYTTFFDEVIAVKGFEKYKDWTFKGTKQGVQVKRGDKWEWIIYFVPLTMSGKMKSQLNVKQIKMIDYDEFIPLDDRYAHNEMTLLLEFWKSVDRDRDNVQLIVLGNKITPYSPFFDYFNIDMQITGEKVRLYRGGTLAVQIYANKEHRQVRKKSKFSMLVEGTEYDEYNEGGVLNALNLKVASHIGSTYFSSFKTMKGEGSIWTNGRQFIVSTYQRKDGILLVDKIYNTGREEFTISFGKFTDLFKRLYRTGQLYFEDEKSYHLFEDILKKVWN
;
A
#
# COMPACT_ATOMS: atom_id res chain seq x y z
N MET A 1 -11.39 25.25 -0.12
CA MET A 1 -11.66 23.82 0.08
C MET A 1 -12.31 23.28 -1.18
N PHE A 2 -11.91 22.12 -1.68
CA PHE A 2 -12.53 21.54 -2.87
C PHE A 2 -14.01 21.22 -2.58
N ASN A 3 -14.92 21.59 -3.48
CA ASN A 3 -16.36 21.29 -3.37
C ASN A 3 -16.69 19.79 -3.58
N THR A 4 -15.68 18.97 -3.89
CA THR A 4 -15.77 17.53 -4.10
C THR A 4 -14.54 16.86 -3.49
N TYR A 5 -14.73 15.81 -2.69
CA TYR A 5 -13.68 14.95 -2.15
C TYR A 5 -13.93 13.51 -2.62
N PHE A 6 -12.89 12.68 -2.64
CA PHE A 6 -13.02 11.24 -2.86
C PHE A 6 -14.04 10.65 -1.88
N SER A 7 -14.92 9.75 -2.33
CA SER A 7 -15.73 8.96 -1.41
C SER A 7 -15.69 7.47 -1.73
N ALA A 8 -15.44 6.67 -0.69
CA ALA A 8 -15.43 5.21 -0.78
C ALA A 8 -16.83 4.59 -0.93
N LYS A 9 -17.91 5.36 -0.72
CA LYS A 9 -19.29 4.84 -0.77
C LYS A 9 -19.58 4.04 -2.06
N TYR A 10 -19.04 4.49 -3.19
CA TYR A 10 -19.25 3.79 -4.47
C TYR A 10 -18.59 2.40 -4.52
N ILE A 11 -17.33 2.26 -4.11
CA ILE A 11 -16.66 0.95 -4.11
C ILE A 11 -17.26 0.03 -3.04
N LEU A 12 -17.53 0.57 -1.84
CA LEU A 12 -18.12 -0.20 -0.74
C LEU A 12 -19.52 -0.73 -1.10
N SER A 13 -20.30 0.01 -1.90
CA SER A 13 -21.62 -0.42 -2.38
C SER A 13 -21.60 -1.69 -3.25
N LYS A 14 -20.43 -2.11 -3.73
CA LYS A 14 -20.28 -3.37 -4.47
C LYS A 14 -20.39 -4.60 -3.58
N GLY A 15 -20.38 -4.44 -2.25
CA GLY A 15 -20.56 -5.53 -1.29
C GLY A 15 -19.35 -6.45 -1.14
N ALA A 16 -18.20 -6.09 -1.71
CA ALA A 16 -16.96 -6.85 -1.54
C ALA A 16 -16.48 -6.76 -0.08
N LEU A 17 -15.94 -7.86 0.45
CA LEU A 17 -15.31 -7.88 1.76
C LEU A 17 -14.06 -7.00 1.75
N PHE A 18 -13.27 -7.10 0.68
CA PHE A 18 -11.98 -6.43 0.55
C PHE A 18 -12.05 -5.41 -0.60
N ASN A 19 -11.71 -4.17 -0.30
CA ASN A 19 -11.82 -3.05 -1.23
C ASN A 19 -10.46 -2.38 -1.30
N TYR A 20 -9.93 -2.17 -2.50
CA TYR A 20 -8.64 -1.52 -2.69
C TYR A 20 -8.82 -0.30 -3.58
N VAL A 21 -8.43 0.87 -3.09
CA VAL A 21 -8.51 2.13 -3.84
C VAL A 21 -7.12 2.63 -4.17
N LEU A 22 -6.90 2.84 -5.46
CA LEU A 22 -5.74 3.53 -6.00
C LEU A 22 -6.16 4.92 -6.43
N SER A 23 -5.55 5.93 -5.83
CA SER A 23 -5.81 7.30 -6.21
C SER A 23 -4.66 8.23 -5.90
N ASP A 24 -4.71 9.43 -6.49
CA ASP A 24 -3.72 10.48 -6.30
C ASP A 24 -3.61 10.92 -4.84
N ARG A 25 -2.47 11.50 -4.44
CA ARG A 25 -2.35 12.16 -3.13
C ARG A 25 -3.34 13.32 -3.01
N SER A 26 -3.75 13.58 -1.76
CA SER A 26 -4.55 14.76 -1.40
C SER A 26 -5.88 14.89 -2.16
N ASP A 27 -6.56 13.77 -2.39
CA ASP A 27 -7.88 13.66 -3.02
C ASP A 27 -9.04 13.55 -2.00
N GLY A 28 -8.72 13.44 -0.70
CA GLY A 28 -9.70 13.38 0.38
C GLY A 28 -9.94 12.01 1.01
N LYS A 29 -9.09 11.00 0.75
CA LYS A 29 -9.17 9.66 1.38
C LYS A 29 -9.30 9.69 2.91
N THR A 30 -8.35 10.32 3.61
CA THR A 30 -8.38 10.42 5.08
C THR A 30 -9.60 11.18 5.59
N PHE A 31 -10.06 12.18 4.84
CA PHE A 31 -11.30 12.91 5.15
C PHE A 31 -12.51 11.97 5.04
N ASP A 32 -12.61 11.17 3.98
CA ASP A 32 -13.70 10.21 3.77
C ASP A 32 -13.75 9.14 4.87
N CYS A 33 -12.61 8.62 5.35
CA CYS A 33 -12.57 7.70 6.49
C CYS A 33 -13.24 8.32 7.74
N LYS A 34 -12.81 9.54 8.08
CA LYS A 34 -13.32 10.29 9.24
C LYS A 34 -14.82 10.61 9.07
N ALA A 35 -15.23 11.06 7.88
CA ALA A 35 -16.60 11.41 7.56
C ALA A 35 -17.54 10.20 7.64
N ARG A 36 -17.17 9.08 7.00
CA ARG A 36 -17.97 7.84 7.04
C ARG A 36 -18.11 7.30 8.46
N ALA A 37 -17.05 7.35 9.26
CA ALA A 37 -17.13 6.89 10.64
C ALA A 37 -18.15 7.69 11.48
N LEU A 38 -18.26 9.00 11.26
CA LEU A 38 -19.31 9.82 11.90
C LEU A 38 -20.71 9.43 11.43
N GLU A 39 -20.90 9.29 10.12
CA GLU A 39 -22.19 8.93 9.52
C GLU A 39 -22.65 7.53 9.93
N ASP A 40 -21.77 6.54 9.89
CA ASP A 40 -22.07 5.15 10.25
C ASP A 40 -22.39 5.04 11.75
N PHE A 41 -21.62 5.70 12.61
CA PHE A 41 -21.89 5.71 14.05
C PHE A 41 -23.18 6.46 14.42
N GLU A 42 -23.52 7.54 13.71
CA GLU A 42 -24.81 8.21 13.88
C GLU A 42 -25.98 7.29 13.46
N LYS A 43 -25.82 6.61 12.32
CA LYS A 43 -26.87 5.77 11.71
C LYS A 43 -27.21 4.55 12.56
N ASP A 44 -26.21 3.79 13.01
CA ASP A 44 -26.45 2.50 13.67
C ASP A 44 -25.45 2.16 14.78
N GLY A 45 -24.58 3.11 15.16
CA GLY A 45 -23.57 2.89 16.20
C GLY A 45 -22.41 2.00 15.74
N SER A 46 -22.24 1.80 14.43
CA SER A 46 -21.09 1.08 13.88
C SER A 46 -19.79 1.78 14.22
N ILE A 47 -18.78 0.97 14.55
CA ILE A 47 -17.43 1.41 14.87
C ILE A 47 -16.54 1.20 13.65
N THR A 48 -15.68 2.17 13.37
CA THR A 48 -14.64 2.05 12.33
C THR A 48 -13.28 1.81 12.97
N VAL A 49 -12.52 0.87 12.42
CA VAL A 49 -11.09 0.77 12.70
C VAL A 49 -10.34 1.67 11.73
N TYR A 50 -9.61 2.64 12.25
CA TYR A 50 -8.64 3.41 11.48
C TYR A 50 -7.26 2.79 11.66
N MET A 51 -6.75 2.19 10.58
CA MET A 51 -5.52 1.43 10.57
C MET A 51 -4.40 2.19 9.89
N ARG A 52 -3.21 2.13 10.50
CA ARG A 52 -1.93 2.59 9.96
C ARG A 52 -0.91 1.46 10.11
N ARG A 53 0.23 1.51 9.42
CA ARG A 53 1.22 0.42 9.45
C ARG A 53 1.92 0.35 10.81
N TYR A 54 2.44 1.47 11.28
CA TYR A 54 3.29 1.57 12.46
C TYR A 54 2.66 2.39 13.58
N LYS A 55 3.03 2.06 14.82
CA LYS A 55 2.55 2.77 16.01
C LYS A 55 2.95 4.25 16.01
N THR A 56 4.11 4.57 15.43
CA THR A 56 4.64 5.94 15.31
C THR A 56 3.77 6.85 14.44
N GLU A 57 2.92 6.29 13.58
CA GLU A 57 1.98 7.06 12.75
C GLU A 57 0.72 7.49 13.54
N ILE A 58 0.44 6.82 14.66
CA ILE A 58 -0.66 7.18 15.57
C ILE A 58 -0.13 8.18 16.60
N THR A 59 -0.03 9.43 16.19
CA THR A 59 0.48 10.54 17.00
C THR A 59 -0.58 11.14 17.93
N GLU A 60 -0.15 11.88 18.94
CA GLU A 60 -1.05 12.60 19.84
C GLU A 60 -1.96 13.58 19.12
N LYS A 61 -1.38 14.38 18.22
CA LYS A 61 -2.14 15.29 17.39
C LYS A 61 -3.23 14.56 16.59
N LEU A 62 -2.91 13.42 15.98
CA LEU A 62 -3.88 12.65 15.21
C LEU A 62 -5.09 12.26 16.06
N TYR A 63 -4.87 11.68 17.25
CA TYR A 63 -5.99 11.18 18.03
C TYR A 63 -6.78 12.28 18.75
N THR A 64 -6.14 13.36 19.19
CA THR A 64 -6.85 14.45 19.91
C THR A 64 -7.67 15.34 18.99
N THR A 65 -7.29 15.46 17.71
CA THR A 65 -7.94 16.35 16.72
C THR A 65 -8.58 15.59 15.56
N PHE A 66 -8.86 14.29 15.74
CA PHE A 66 -9.17 13.37 14.64
C PHE A 66 -10.31 13.86 13.75
N PHE A 67 -11.39 14.40 14.34
CA PHE A 67 -12.58 14.85 13.61
C PHE A 67 -12.64 16.36 13.33
N ASP A 68 -11.71 17.16 13.85
CA ASP A 68 -11.78 18.63 13.80
C ASP A 68 -11.90 19.15 12.37
N GLU A 69 -11.08 18.60 11.46
CA GLU A 69 -11.08 18.96 10.03
C GLU A 69 -12.41 18.64 9.34
N VAL A 70 -13.07 17.55 9.74
CA VAL A 70 -14.36 17.12 9.14
C VAL A 70 -15.49 17.99 9.62
N ILE A 71 -15.54 18.26 10.93
CA ILE A 71 -16.60 19.03 11.58
C ILE A 71 -16.59 20.51 11.12
N ALA A 72 -15.44 21.01 10.66
CA ALA A 72 -15.30 22.34 10.07
C ALA A 72 -15.90 22.46 8.65
N VAL A 73 -16.26 21.35 8.00
CA VAL A 73 -16.77 21.34 6.61
C VAL A 73 -18.30 21.38 6.56
N LYS A 74 -18.83 22.05 5.54
CA LYS A 74 -20.26 22.14 5.26
C LYS A 74 -20.88 20.75 5.07
N GLY A 75 -21.96 20.46 5.79
CA GLY A 75 -22.65 19.17 5.84
C GLY A 75 -22.36 18.37 7.12
N PHE A 76 -21.29 18.69 7.84
CA PHE A 76 -20.85 18.00 9.07
C PHE A 76 -21.02 18.86 10.33
N GLU A 77 -21.60 20.07 10.22
CA GLU A 77 -21.77 20.98 11.35
C GLU A 77 -22.68 20.41 12.44
N LYS A 78 -23.58 19.49 12.10
CA LYS A 78 -24.44 18.78 13.06
C LYS A 78 -23.65 18.00 14.13
N TYR A 79 -22.37 17.71 13.88
CA TYR A 79 -21.48 17.04 14.82
C TYR A 79 -20.68 18.02 15.71
N LYS A 80 -20.84 19.35 15.56
CA LYS A 80 -20.12 20.35 16.37
C LYS A 80 -20.45 20.25 17.86
N ASP A 81 -21.67 19.84 18.18
CA ASP A 81 -22.12 19.70 19.57
C ASP A 81 -21.70 18.36 20.19
N TRP A 82 -21.08 17.46 19.42
CA TRP A 82 -20.58 16.19 19.93
C TRP A 82 -19.29 16.42 20.72
N THR A 83 -19.23 15.85 21.92
CA THR A 83 -18.01 15.88 22.73
C THR A 83 -17.17 14.64 22.46
N PHE A 84 -15.97 14.83 21.92
CA PHE A 84 -15.04 13.76 21.63
C PHE A 84 -13.92 13.66 22.66
N LYS A 85 -13.41 12.43 22.85
CA LYS A 85 -12.21 12.15 23.63
C LYS A 85 -11.31 11.21 22.83
N GLY A 86 -10.18 11.74 22.38
CA GLY A 86 -9.16 11.01 21.65
C GLY A 86 -8.08 10.43 22.55
N THR A 87 -7.69 9.17 22.31
CA THR A 87 -6.52 8.54 22.93
C THR A 87 -5.78 7.69 21.90
N LYS A 88 -4.59 7.18 22.25
CA LYS A 88 -3.84 6.24 21.41
C LYS A 88 -4.62 4.97 20.99
N GLN A 89 -5.69 4.62 21.70
CA GLN A 89 -6.53 3.46 21.38
C GLN A 89 -7.61 3.78 20.35
N GLY A 90 -8.02 5.04 20.21
CA GLY A 90 -9.18 5.41 19.40
C GLY A 90 -9.79 6.73 19.80
N VAL A 91 -10.99 6.98 19.29
CA VAL A 91 -11.80 8.14 19.64
C VAL A 91 -13.11 7.66 20.24
N GLN A 92 -13.50 8.28 21.35
CA GLN A 92 -14.80 8.10 21.97
C GLN A 92 -15.65 9.36 21.78
N VAL A 93 -16.96 9.19 21.75
CA VAL A 93 -17.95 10.26 21.78
C VAL A 93 -18.84 10.12 23.00
N LYS A 94 -19.21 11.25 23.61
CA LYS A 94 -20.15 11.29 24.74
C LYS A 94 -21.59 11.25 24.23
N ARG A 95 -22.37 10.24 24.65
CA ARG A 95 -23.82 10.14 24.42
C ARG A 95 -24.53 10.03 25.77
N GLY A 96 -25.27 11.07 26.14
CA GLY A 96 -25.79 11.23 27.50
C GLY A 96 -24.64 11.21 28.52
N ASP A 97 -24.69 10.27 29.47
CA ASP A 97 -23.67 10.11 30.52
C ASP A 97 -22.59 9.08 30.19
N LYS A 98 -22.63 8.47 29.00
CA LYS A 98 -21.70 7.39 28.61
C LYS A 98 -20.73 7.82 27.52
N TRP A 99 -19.54 7.24 27.57
CA TRP A 99 -18.54 7.33 26.51
C TRP A 99 -18.59 6.07 25.65
N GLU A 100 -18.83 6.25 24.36
CA GLU A 100 -18.92 5.17 23.39
C GLU A 100 -17.78 5.28 22.38
N TRP A 101 -17.22 4.14 21.98
CA TRP A 101 -16.18 4.11 20.96
C TRP A 101 -16.79 4.35 19.59
N ILE A 102 -16.18 5.23 18.80
CA ILE A 102 -16.53 5.49 17.40
C ILE A 102 -15.39 5.08 16.45
N ILE A 103 -14.14 5.25 16.92
CA ILE A 103 -12.94 4.86 16.19
C ILE A 103 -12.08 3.98 17.09
N TYR A 104 -11.49 2.94 16.52
CA TYR A 104 -10.30 2.30 17.08
C TYR A 104 -9.09 2.59 16.21
N PHE A 105 -8.00 3.07 16.82
CA PHE A 105 -6.71 3.19 16.14
C PHE A 105 -5.96 1.87 16.26
N VAL A 106 -5.61 1.27 15.13
CA VAL A 106 -4.88 0.00 15.11
C VAL A 106 -3.63 0.14 14.24
N PRO A 107 -2.44 0.19 14.84
CA PRO A 107 -1.21 -0.06 14.12
C PRO A 107 -1.16 -1.53 13.70
N LEU A 108 -1.04 -1.81 12.40
CA LEU A 108 -1.08 -3.17 11.86
C LEU A 108 0.00 -4.07 12.49
N THR A 109 1.21 -3.53 12.66
CA THR A 109 2.33 -4.21 13.33
C THR A 109 2.05 -4.61 14.78
N MET A 110 1.07 -3.99 15.44
CA MET A 110 0.65 -4.30 16.82
C MET A 110 -0.71 -5.01 16.88
N SER A 111 -1.34 -5.26 15.73
CA SER A 111 -2.72 -5.76 15.62
C SER A 111 -2.98 -7.02 16.46
N GLY A 112 -2.05 -7.97 16.46
CA GLY A 112 -2.13 -9.20 17.25
C GLY A 112 -2.34 -8.97 18.76
N LYS A 113 -1.76 -7.90 19.32
CA LYS A 113 -1.88 -7.57 20.76
C LYS A 113 -3.17 -6.80 21.10
N MET A 114 -3.80 -6.18 20.11
CA MET A 114 -4.94 -5.28 20.33
C MET A 114 -6.28 -6.01 20.22
N LYS A 115 -6.32 -7.22 19.65
CA LYS A 115 -7.55 -8.01 19.39
C LYS A 115 -8.48 -8.15 20.60
N SER A 116 -7.93 -8.32 21.80
CA SER A 116 -8.72 -8.50 23.04
C SER A 116 -9.35 -7.22 23.58
N GLN A 117 -8.93 -6.05 23.09
CA GLN A 117 -9.36 -4.74 23.59
C GLN A 117 -10.46 -4.09 22.73
N LEU A 118 -10.80 -4.71 21.60
CA LEU A 118 -11.74 -4.17 20.63
C LEU A 118 -13.16 -4.71 20.87
N ASN A 119 -14.16 -3.85 20.83
CA ASN A 119 -15.55 -4.28 20.74
C ASN A 119 -15.88 -4.73 19.31
N VAL A 120 -15.39 -5.91 18.95
CA VAL A 120 -15.48 -6.43 17.57
C VAL A 120 -16.90 -6.54 17.06
N LYS A 121 -17.91 -6.69 17.93
CA LYS A 121 -19.31 -6.88 17.51
C LYS A 121 -19.85 -5.68 16.74
N GLN A 122 -19.47 -4.48 17.14
CA GLN A 122 -19.93 -3.22 16.51
C GLN A 122 -19.03 -2.76 15.37
N ILE A 123 -17.87 -3.40 15.14
CA ILE A 123 -17.00 -3.02 14.04
C ILE A 123 -17.61 -3.52 12.73
N LYS A 124 -17.76 -2.61 11.76
CA LYS A 124 -18.26 -2.90 10.40
C LYS A 124 -17.30 -2.47 9.29
N MET A 125 -16.36 -1.58 9.63
CA MET A 125 -15.42 -1.01 8.66
C MET A 125 -13.99 -1.07 9.23
N ILE A 126 -13.05 -1.45 8.38
CA ILE A 126 -11.62 -1.28 8.61
C ILE A 126 -11.07 -0.42 7.49
N ASP A 127 -10.68 0.81 7.81
CA ASP A 127 -10.03 1.74 6.90
C ASP A 127 -8.51 1.64 7.09
N TYR A 128 -7.80 0.99 6.17
CA TYR A 128 -6.34 0.98 6.14
C TYR A 128 -5.84 2.15 5.29
N ASP A 129 -5.54 3.26 5.97
CA ASP A 129 -5.07 4.49 5.35
C ASP A 129 -3.56 4.47 5.05
N GLU A 130 -3.16 5.16 3.98
CA GLU A 130 -1.78 5.25 3.47
C GLU A 130 -1.08 3.89 3.31
N PHE A 131 -1.76 2.92 2.71
CA PHE A 131 -1.21 1.58 2.51
C PHE A 131 0.04 1.54 1.63
N ILE A 132 0.19 2.43 0.65
CA ILE A 132 1.42 2.47 -0.14
C ILE A 132 2.44 3.36 0.61
N PRO A 133 3.56 2.80 1.10
CA PRO A 133 4.59 3.56 1.80
C PRO A 133 5.23 4.62 0.89
N LEU A 134 5.66 5.73 1.49
CA LEU A 134 6.44 6.75 0.78
C LEU A 134 7.91 6.33 0.58
N ASP A 135 8.42 5.47 1.45
CA ASP A 135 9.80 4.99 1.48
C ASP A 135 9.94 3.58 0.86
N ASP A 136 8.90 3.11 0.17
CA ASP A 136 8.80 1.79 -0.46
C ASP A 136 8.98 0.59 0.51
N ARG A 137 8.85 0.82 1.83
CA ARG A 137 9.01 -0.22 2.84
C ARG A 137 7.69 -0.68 3.41
N TYR A 138 7.32 -1.91 3.06
CA TYR A 138 6.24 -2.65 3.70
C TYR A 138 6.72 -3.32 4.99
N ALA A 139 5.79 -3.53 5.91
CA ALA A 139 6.04 -4.30 7.12
C ALA A 139 6.30 -5.77 6.77
N HIS A 140 7.09 -6.45 7.61
CA HIS A 140 7.29 -7.89 7.47
C HIS A 140 5.97 -8.64 7.64
N ASN A 141 5.65 -9.55 6.72
CA ASN A 141 4.40 -10.32 6.67
C ASN A 141 3.12 -9.45 6.76
N GLU A 142 3.13 -8.25 6.19
CA GLU A 142 2.04 -7.27 6.28
C GLU A 142 0.68 -7.87 5.91
N MET A 143 0.62 -8.63 4.81
CA MET A 143 -0.62 -9.27 4.37
C MET A 143 -1.14 -10.32 5.36
N THR A 144 -0.26 -11.15 5.92
CA THR A 144 -0.66 -12.13 6.95
C THR A 144 -1.22 -11.43 8.18
N LEU A 145 -0.56 -10.37 8.66
CA LEU A 145 -1.05 -9.57 9.80
C LEU A 145 -2.43 -8.97 9.51
N LEU A 146 -2.63 -8.44 8.30
CA LEU A 146 -3.88 -7.80 7.89
C LEU A 146 -5.03 -8.81 7.86
N LEU A 147 -4.79 -9.98 7.25
CA LEU A 147 -5.77 -11.05 7.16
C LEU A 147 -6.12 -11.64 8.53
N GLU A 148 -5.13 -11.89 9.38
CA GLU A 148 -5.35 -12.37 10.73
C GLU A 148 -6.14 -11.36 11.58
N PHE A 149 -5.85 -10.07 11.42
CA PHE A 149 -6.60 -9.02 12.09
C PHE A 149 -8.04 -8.97 11.59
N TRP A 150 -8.25 -8.87 10.28
CA TRP A 150 -9.58 -8.85 9.68
C TRP A 150 -10.40 -10.07 10.14
N LYS A 151 -9.83 -11.27 10.07
CA LYS A 151 -10.50 -12.50 10.50
C LYS A 151 -10.90 -12.47 11.98
N SER A 152 -10.05 -11.90 12.84
CA SER A 152 -10.32 -11.78 14.28
C SER A 152 -11.43 -10.76 14.60
N VAL A 153 -11.60 -9.76 13.74
CA VAL A 153 -12.67 -8.75 13.86
C VAL A 153 -13.97 -9.28 13.27
N ASP A 154 -13.96 -9.81 12.05
CA ASP A 154 -15.16 -10.32 11.38
C ASP A 154 -15.72 -11.56 12.06
N ARG A 155 -14.87 -12.54 12.43
CA ARG A 155 -15.27 -13.81 13.08
C ARG A 155 -16.38 -14.54 12.32
N ASP A 156 -16.22 -14.69 11.00
CA ASP A 156 -17.14 -15.46 10.14
C ASP A 156 -18.55 -14.84 10.07
N ARG A 157 -18.65 -13.52 10.24
CA ARG A 157 -19.91 -12.78 10.10
C ARG A 157 -20.13 -12.26 8.69
N ASP A 158 -19.08 -12.28 7.86
CA ASP A 158 -19.08 -11.83 6.46
C ASP A 158 -19.72 -10.45 6.26
N ASN A 159 -19.49 -9.55 7.22
CA ASN A 159 -20.13 -8.23 7.23
C ASN A 159 -19.20 -7.10 7.66
N VAL A 160 -17.91 -7.38 7.82
CA VAL A 160 -16.88 -6.36 8.00
C VAL A 160 -16.19 -6.11 6.67
N GLN A 161 -16.34 -4.89 6.13
CA GLN A 161 -15.61 -4.48 4.95
C GLN A 161 -14.24 -3.91 5.34
N LEU A 162 -13.20 -4.33 4.63
CA LEU A 162 -11.88 -3.71 4.64
C LEU A 162 -11.77 -2.81 3.41
N ILE A 163 -11.30 -1.58 3.61
CA ILE A 163 -10.86 -0.71 2.54
C ILE A 163 -9.40 -0.32 2.72
N VAL A 164 -8.60 -0.60 1.70
CA VAL A 164 -7.17 -0.32 1.61
C VAL A 164 -6.98 0.89 0.71
N LEU A 165 -6.36 1.93 1.25
CA LEU A 165 -6.28 3.24 0.63
C LEU A 165 -4.83 3.54 0.22
N GLY A 166 -4.55 3.41 -1.07
CA GLY A 166 -3.28 3.76 -1.67
C GLY A 166 -3.18 5.27 -1.93
N ASN A 167 -2.03 5.86 -1.64
CA ASN A 167 -1.74 7.27 -1.91
C ASN A 167 -1.10 7.49 -3.31
N LYS A 168 -0.93 6.43 -4.09
CA LYS A 168 -0.37 6.41 -5.43
C LYS A 168 -1.11 5.38 -6.28
N ILE A 169 -1.26 5.65 -7.57
CA ILE A 169 -1.69 4.66 -8.55
C ILE A 169 -0.48 3.80 -8.94
N THR A 170 -0.50 2.51 -8.58
CA THR A 170 0.52 1.52 -8.89
C THR A 170 -0.18 0.18 -9.14
N PRO A 171 0.25 -0.60 -10.15
CA PRO A 171 -0.26 -1.95 -10.34
C PRO A 171 0.47 -2.97 -9.44
N TYR A 172 1.52 -2.55 -8.73
CA TYR A 172 2.35 -3.39 -7.89
C TYR A 172 2.17 -3.05 -6.41
N SER A 173 1.77 -4.05 -5.62
CA SER A 173 1.73 -3.97 -4.16
C SER A 173 1.69 -5.39 -3.57
N PRO A 174 2.15 -5.59 -2.32
CA PRO A 174 2.03 -6.89 -1.65
C PRO A 174 0.60 -7.41 -1.59
N PHE A 175 -0.40 -6.51 -1.61
CA PHE A 175 -1.81 -6.88 -1.63
C PHE A 175 -2.18 -7.56 -2.96
N PHE A 176 -1.81 -6.97 -4.09
CA PHE A 176 -2.08 -7.56 -5.40
C PHE A 176 -1.28 -8.84 -5.61
N ASP A 177 -0.01 -8.86 -5.19
CA ASP A 177 0.83 -10.05 -5.26
C ASP A 177 0.24 -11.21 -4.47
N TYR A 178 -0.19 -10.96 -3.23
CA TYR A 178 -0.78 -11.97 -2.36
C TYR A 178 -2.03 -12.61 -2.97
N PHE A 179 -2.88 -11.80 -3.59
CA PHE A 179 -4.09 -12.29 -4.25
C PHE A 179 -3.89 -12.68 -5.72
N ASN A 180 -2.65 -12.68 -6.22
CA ASN A 180 -2.31 -12.93 -7.62
C ASN A 180 -3.20 -12.13 -8.60
N ILE A 181 -3.35 -10.83 -8.33
CA ILE A 181 -4.13 -9.90 -9.14
C ILE A 181 -3.18 -9.21 -10.11
N ASP A 182 -3.34 -9.51 -11.40
CA ASP A 182 -2.71 -8.73 -12.47
C ASP A 182 -3.54 -7.46 -12.74
N MET A 183 -3.05 -6.34 -12.24
CA MET A 183 -3.76 -5.06 -12.30
C MET A 183 -3.31 -4.27 -13.54
N GLN A 184 -4.22 -4.10 -14.49
CA GLN A 184 -4.02 -3.17 -15.61
C GLN A 184 -4.53 -1.77 -15.28
N ILE A 185 -3.71 -0.73 -15.35
CA ILE A 185 -4.14 0.65 -15.00
C ILE A 185 -5.18 1.20 -16.00
N THR A 186 -5.16 0.72 -17.24
CA THR A 186 -5.92 1.28 -18.37
C THR A 186 -7.35 0.73 -18.54
N GLY A 187 -7.74 -0.30 -17.78
CA GLY A 187 -9.08 -0.90 -17.87
C GLY A 187 -10.16 -0.15 -17.05
N GLU A 188 -11.24 -0.86 -16.71
CA GLU A 188 -12.37 -0.29 -15.95
C GLU A 188 -11.94 0.34 -14.62
N LYS A 189 -12.63 1.42 -14.23
CA LYS A 189 -12.36 2.17 -12.99
C LYS A 189 -12.67 1.39 -11.73
N VAL A 190 -13.59 0.42 -11.77
CA VAL A 190 -13.86 -0.50 -10.66
C VAL A 190 -13.94 -1.89 -11.23
N ARG A 191 -13.22 -2.83 -10.62
CA ARG A 191 -13.19 -4.24 -11.03
C ARG A 191 -13.43 -5.14 -9.84
N LEU A 192 -14.12 -6.23 -10.10
CA LEU A 192 -14.40 -7.28 -9.13
C LEU A 192 -13.54 -8.50 -9.44
N TYR A 193 -12.96 -9.05 -8.39
CA TYR A 193 -12.13 -10.25 -8.43
C TYR A 193 -12.69 -11.28 -7.44
N ARG A 194 -12.20 -12.53 -7.54
CA ARG A 194 -12.52 -13.60 -6.59
C ARG A 194 -14.03 -13.79 -6.37
N GLY A 195 -14.80 -13.80 -7.46
CA GLY A 195 -16.25 -13.97 -7.41
C GLY A 195 -17.00 -12.80 -6.75
N GLY A 196 -16.45 -11.58 -6.78
CA GLY A 196 -17.09 -10.39 -6.22
C GLY A 196 -16.71 -10.07 -4.77
N THR A 197 -15.88 -10.89 -4.13
CA THR A 197 -15.46 -10.69 -2.74
C THR A 197 -14.33 -9.67 -2.58
N LEU A 198 -13.66 -9.32 -3.68
CA LEU A 198 -12.60 -8.31 -3.73
C LEU A 198 -12.90 -7.28 -4.82
N ALA A 199 -12.93 -6.01 -4.47
CA ALA A 199 -13.09 -4.89 -5.40
C ALA A 199 -11.82 -4.03 -5.48
N VAL A 200 -11.43 -3.62 -6.68
CA VAL A 200 -10.34 -2.65 -6.89
C VAL A 200 -10.89 -1.44 -7.64
N GLN A 201 -10.66 -0.25 -7.12
CA GLN A 201 -11.02 1.01 -7.76
C GLN A 201 -9.77 1.82 -8.11
N ILE A 202 -9.70 2.27 -9.36
CA ILE A 202 -8.80 3.33 -9.80
C ILE A 202 -9.62 4.62 -9.79
N TYR A 203 -9.38 5.46 -8.78
CA TYR A 203 -10.00 6.77 -8.68
C TYR A 203 -9.01 7.85 -9.08
N ALA A 204 -9.37 8.60 -10.11
CA ALA A 204 -8.55 9.69 -10.57
C ALA A 204 -9.44 10.83 -11.07
N ASN A 205 -9.45 11.93 -10.33
CA ASN A 205 -10.32 13.07 -10.63
C ASN A 205 -9.59 14.05 -11.57
N LYS A 206 -10.10 14.16 -12.81
CA LYS A 206 -9.53 15.04 -13.83
C LYS A 206 -9.59 16.52 -13.43
N GLU A 207 -10.68 16.98 -12.81
CA GLU A 207 -10.82 18.37 -12.37
C GLU A 207 -9.84 18.73 -11.26
N HIS A 208 -9.66 17.82 -10.28
CA HIS A 208 -8.67 18.02 -9.22
C HIS A 208 -7.25 18.09 -9.78
N ARG A 209 -6.91 17.23 -10.76
CA ARG A 209 -5.62 17.30 -11.45
C ARG A 209 -5.44 18.64 -12.20
N GLN A 210 -6.45 19.09 -12.93
CA GLN A 210 -6.39 20.36 -13.67
C GLN A 210 -6.28 21.59 -12.75
N VAL A 211 -6.95 21.59 -11.60
CA VAL A 211 -6.80 22.66 -10.61
C VAL A 211 -5.42 22.62 -9.96
N ARG A 212 -4.89 21.44 -9.66
CA ARG A 212 -3.53 21.28 -9.11
C ARG A 212 -2.45 21.79 -10.05
N LYS A 213 -2.58 21.53 -11.37
CA LYS A 213 -1.69 22.08 -12.41
C LYS A 213 -1.56 23.61 -12.38
N LYS A 214 -2.57 24.32 -11.87
CA LYS A 214 -2.58 25.79 -11.77
C LYS A 214 -1.96 26.33 -10.48
N SER A 215 -1.51 25.47 -9.57
CA SER A 215 -0.94 25.91 -8.29
C SER A 215 0.49 26.44 -8.44
N LYS A 216 0.88 27.38 -7.59
CA LYS A 216 2.27 27.88 -7.51
C LYS A 216 3.29 26.75 -7.32
N PHE A 217 2.89 25.68 -6.62
CA PHE A 217 3.73 24.52 -6.42
C PHE A 217 3.88 23.70 -7.71
N SER A 218 2.82 23.51 -8.50
CA SER A 218 2.93 22.86 -9.81
C SER A 218 3.84 23.62 -10.75
N MET A 219 3.75 24.96 -10.78
CA MET A 219 4.67 25.81 -11.56
C MET A 219 6.13 25.68 -11.10
N LEU A 220 6.36 25.46 -9.80
CA LEU A 220 7.70 25.27 -9.24
C LEU A 220 8.32 23.94 -9.67
N VAL A 221 7.51 22.88 -9.73
CA VAL A 221 7.98 21.54 -10.05
C VAL A 221 7.85 21.20 -11.54
N GLU A 222 7.37 22.14 -12.37
CA GLU A 222 7.13 21.94 -13.80
C GLU A 222 8.37 21.39 -14.52
N GLY A 223 8.20 20.32 -15.30
CA GLY A 223 9.29 19.66 -16.02
C GLY A 223 10.24 18.80 -15.15
N THR A 224 9.91 18.57 -13.88
CA THR A 224 10.64 17.63 -13.01
C THR A 224 9.95 16.26 -12.94
N GLU A 225 10.63 15.24 -12.42
CA GLU A 225 10.02 13.93 -12.11
C GLU A 225 8.81 14.05 -11.17
N TYR A 226 8.75 15.10 -10.36
CA TYR A 226 7.63 15.38 -9.47
C TYR A 226 6.40 15.93 -10.24
N ASP A 227 6.63 16.61 -11.36
CA ASP A 227 5.56 17.10 -12.23
C ASP A 227 4.76 15.93 -12.82
N GLU A 228 5.45 14.98 -13.45
CA GLU A 228 4.85 13.78 -14.03
C GLU A 228 4.02 12.99 -12.99
N TYR A 229 4.51 12.93 -11.75
CA TYR A 229 3.77 12.35 -10.63
C TYR A 229 2.49 13.12 -10.25
N ASN A 230 2.58 14.45 -10.13
CA ASN A 230 1.43 15.31 -9.80
C ASN A 230 0.33 15.28 -10.87
N GLU A 231 0.72 15.04 -12.12
CA GLU A 231 -0.21 14.87 -13.24
C GLU A 231 -0.93 13.51 -13.22
N GLY A 232 -0.66 12.67 -12.21
CA GLY A 232 -1.18 11.32 -12.03
C GLY A 232 -0.57 10.33 -13.01
N GLY A 233 0.67 10.60 -13.43
CA GLY A 233 1.59 9.54 -13.82
C GLY A 233 1.89 8.63 -12.64
N VAL A 234 2.28 7.40 -12.95
CA VAL A 234 2.85 6.52 -11.94
C VAL A 234 4.16 7.18 -11.53
N LEU A 235 4.29 7.70 -10.29
CA LEU A 235 5.62 7.95 -9.70
C LEU A 235 6.41 6.69 -10.03
N ASN A 236 7.52 6.72 -10.75
CA ASN A 236 8.33 5.50 -10.85
C ASN A 236 8.80 5.21 -9.41
N ALA A 237 8.03 4.39 -8.66
CA ALA A 237 8.29 4.08 -7.25
C ALA A 237 9.20 2.88 -7.27
N LEU A 238 10.39 3.25 -7.68
CA LEU A 238 11.66 2.60 -7.74
C LEU A 238 12.41 3.59 -8.63
N ASN A 239 13.38 4.31 -8.07
CA ASN A 239 14.45 4.87 -8.89
C ASN A 239 15.26 3.68 -9.43
N LEU A 240 14.59 2.90 -10.27
CA LEU A 240 15.09 1.71 -10.89
C LEU A 240 16.09 2.21 -11.90
N LYS A 241 17.33 1.82 -11.71
CA LYS A 241 18.34 2.06 -12.72
C LYS A 241 18.01 1.15 -13.89
N VAL A 242 17.36 1.70 -14.91
CA VAL A 242 16.93 0.93 -16.08
C VAL A 242 18.05 0.85 -17.11
N ALA A 243 18.34 -0.36 -17.60
CA ALA A 243 19.24 -0.57 -18.72
C ALA A 243 18.85 -1.86 -19.46
N SER A 244 19.01 -1.89 -20.78
CA SER A 244 18.79 -3.12 -21.57
C SER A 244 19.99 -4.06 -21.46
N HIS A 245 19.72 -5.36 -21.35
CA HIS A 245 20.77 -6.38 -21.36
C HIS A 245 21.37 -6.62 -22.75
N ILE A 246 20.75 -6.13 -23.82
CA ILE A 246 21.21 -6.35 -25.21
C ILE A 246 22.62 -5.79 -25.39
N GLY A 247 23.52 -6.62 -25.93
CA GLY A 247 24.94 -6.28 -26.12
C GLY A 247 25.80 -6.41 -24.85
N SER A 248 25.22 -6.86 -23.73
CA SER A 248 25.96 -7.18 -22.51
C SER A 248 26.38 -8.66 -22.47
N THR A 249 27.37 -8.98 -21.64
CA THR A 249 27.84 -10.34 -21.41
C THR A 249 27.02 -11.00 -20.32
N TYR A 250 26.62 -12.26 -20.53
CA TYR A 250 25.92 -13.04 -19.52
C TYR A 250 26.80 -13.28 -18.29
N PHE A 251 26.25 -13.04 -17.10
CA PHE A 251 26.94 -13.26 -15.83
C PHE A 251 26.42 -14.51 -15.13
N SER A 252 25.12 -14.58 -14.85
CA SER A 252 24.49 -15.74 -14.20
C SER A 252 22.98 -15.74 -14.41
N SER A 253 22.33 -16.86 -14.10
CA SER A 253 20.88 -16.90 -13.95
C SER A 253 20.50 -16.64 -12.50
N PHE A 254 19.22 -16.35 -12.26
CA PHE A 254 18.68 -16.34 -10.90
C PHE A 254 17.31 -17.01 -10.81
N LYS A 255 16.98 -17.52 -9.61
CA LYS A 255 15.67 -18.05 -9.27
C LYS A 255 15.23 -17.60 -7.89
N THR A 256 13.98 -17.17 -7.79
CA THR A 256 13.27 -16.91 -6.54
C THR A 256 11.93 -17.63 -6.54
N MET A 257 11.17 -17.51 -5.45
CA MET A 257 9.80 -18.04 -5.41
C MET A 257 8.88 -17.32 -6.40
N LYS A 258 9.25 -16.09 -6.80
CA LYS A 258 8.48 -15.25 -7.73
C LYS A 258 8.76 -15.59 -9.20
N GLY A 259 9.90 -16.21 -9.50
CA GLY A 259 10.24 -16.67 -10.84
C GLY A 259 11.74 -16.70 -11.12
N GLU A 260 12.08 -16.76 -12.40
CA GLU A 260 13.44 -16.91 -12.90
C GLU A 260 13.78 -15.84 -13.93
N GLY A 261 15.07 -15.50 -14.02
CA GLY A 261 15.62 -14.57 -14.98
C GLY A 261 17.13 -14.69 -15.09
N SER A 262 17.76 -13.66 -15.64
CA SER A 262 19.21 -13.62 -15.85
C SER A 262 19.83 -12.30 -15.44
N ILE A 263 21.14 -12.33 -15.22
CA ILE A 263 21.96 -11.19 -14.84
C ILE A 263 23.05 -11.04 -15.90
N TRP A 264 23.24 -9.83 -16.38
CA TRP A 264 24.17 -9.49 -17.44
C TRP A 264 25.11 -8.38 -16.99
N THR A 265 26.24 -8.23 -17.65
CA THR A 265 27.18 -7.14 -17.36
C THR A 265 27.84 -6.61 -18.62
N ASN A 266 28.00 -5.29 -18.68
CA ASN A 266 28.81 -4.60 -19.69
C ASN A 266 30.16 -4.12 -19.10
N GLY A 267 30.59 -4.71 -17.99
CA GLY A 267 31.81 -4.35 -17.25
C GLY A 267 31.62 -3.18 -16.27
N ARG A 268 30.64 -2.31 -16.49
CA ARG A 268 30.32 -1.18 -15.58
C ARG A 268 29.03 -1.40 -14.79
N GLN A 269 28.03 -2.02 -15.43
CA GLN A 269 26.69 -2.25 -14.88
C GLN A 269 26.44 -3.75 -14.74
N PHE A 270 25.61 -4.11 -13.78
CA PHE A 270 24.99 -5.43 -13.66
C PHE A 270 23.50 -5.25 -13.90
N ILE A 271 22.96 -5.92 -14.90
CA ILE A 271 21.61 -5.70 -15.43
C ILE A 271 20.81 -6.98 -15.19
N VAL A 272 19.78 -6.88 -14.36
CA VAL A 272 18.84 -7.97 -14.08
C VAL A 272 17.73 -7.95 -15.14
N SER A 273 17.47 -9.10 -15.73
CA SER A 273 16.57 -9.29 -16.87
C SER A 273 15.57 -10.41 -16.60
N THR A 274 14.38 -10.31 -17.18
CA THR A 274 13.39 -11.40 -17.23
C THR A 274 13.74 -12.48 -18.27
N TYR A 275 14.75 -12.24 -19.11
CA TYR A 275 15.23 -13.20 -20.09
C TYR A 275 15.78 -14.44 -19.38
N GLN A 276 15.40 -15.63 -19.85
CA GLN A 276 15.77 -16.88 -19.20
C GLN A 276 16.89 -17.58 -19.94
N ARG A 277 17.87 -18.04 -19.16
CA ARG A 277 18.99 -18.86 -19.61
C ARG A 277 19.14 -20.06 -18.71
N LYS A 278 19.58 -21.18 -19.29
CA LYS A 278 19.77 -22.45 -18.57
C LYS A 278 21.24 -22.81 -18.36
N ASP A 279 22.15 -22.09 -19.01
CA ASP A 279 23.59 -22.26 -18.89
C ASP A 279 24.17 -21.46 -17.70
N GLY A 280 25.37 -21.83 -17.27
CA GLY A 280 26.06 -21.22 -16.12
C GLY A 280 25.38 -21.47 -14.77
N ILE A 281 25.92 -20.80 -13.74
CA ILE A 281 25.46 -20.94 -12.36
C ILE A 281 24.08 -20.30 -12.14
N LEU A 282 23.32 -20.86 -11.19
CA LEU A 282 22.01 -20.35 -10.80
C LEU A 282 22.08 -19.72 -9.40
N LEU A 283 21.93 -18.41 -9.32
CA LEU A 283 21.85 -17.71 -8.03
C LEU A 283 20.43 -17.82 -7.47
N VAL A 284 20.30 -18.26 -6.22
CA VAL A 284 18.99 -18.53 -5.63
C VAL A 284 18.81 -17.86 -4.27
N ASP A 285 17.59 -17.47 -3.94
CA ASP A 285 17.29 -17.02 -2.58
C ASP A 285 17.33 -18.21 -1.59
N LYS A 286 16.90 -19.40 -2.02
CA LYS A 286 17.00 -20.67 -1.28
C LYS A 286 17.28 -21.81 -2.28
N ILE A 287 17.78 -22.95 -1.81
CA ILE A 287 18.00 -24.11 -2.69
C ILE A 287 16.64 -24.62 -3.21
N TYR A 288 16.56 -24.85 -4.52
CA TYR A 288 15.39 -25.34 -5.25
C TYR A 288 15.57 -26.74 -5.84
N ASN A 289 16.79 -27.30 -5.83
CA ASN A 289 17.09 -28.62 -6.41
C ASN A 289 16.68 -28.73 -7.89
N THR A 290 16.96 -27.70 -8.69
CA THR A 290 16.59 -27.61 -10.12
C THR A 290 17.40 -28.54 -11.02
N GLY A 291 18.42 -29.21 -10.49
CA GLY A 291 19.41 -29.96 -11.27
C GLY A 291 20.48 -29.08 -11.93
N ARG A 292 20.44 -27.76 -11.72
CA ARG A 292 21.50 -26.82 -12.08
C ARG A 292 22.47 -26.63 -10.92
N GLU A 293 23.65 -26.12 -11.21
CA GLU A 293 24.60 -25.71 -10.18
C GLU A 293 24.08 -24.46 -9.45
N GLU A 294 23.44 -24.68 -8.30
CA GLU A 294 22.80 -23.65 -7.49
C GLU A 294 23.73 -23.08 -6.43
N PHE A 295 23.78 -21.76 -6.34
CA PHE A 295 24.44 -21.05 -5.26
C PHE A 295 23.43 -20.13 -4.57
N THR A 296 23.27 -20.29 -3.27
CA THR A 296 22.48 -19.35 -2.47
C THR A 296 23.15 -17.98 -2.50
N ILE A 297 22.37 -16.90 -2.65
CA ILE A 297 22.93 -15.54 -2.67
C ILE A 297 23.70 -15.20 -1.39
N SER A 298 23.33 -15.83 -0.25
CA SER A 298 24.01 -15.69 1.04
C SER A 298 25.44 -16.25 1.06
N PHE A 299 25.87 -16.95 0.01
CA PHE A 299 27.25 -17.39 -0.12
C PHE A 299 28.18 -16.17 -0.23
N GLY A 300 29.10 -16.02 0.72
CA GLY A 300 29.76 -14.73 1.05
C GLY A 300 30.23 -13.89 -0.14
N LYS A 301 30.86 -14.50 -1.14
CA LYS A 301 31.34 -13.79 -2.35
C LYS A 301 30.22 -13.11 -3.14
N PHE A 302 29.04 -13.73 -3.25
CA PHE A 302 27.90 -13.14 -3.95
C PHE A 302 27.22 -12.06 -3.11
N THR A 303 27.02 -12.31 -1.81
CA THR A 303 26.53 -11.29 -0.88
C THR A 303 27.36 -10.01 -0.98
N ASP A 304 28.69 -10.12 -0.89
CA ASP A 304 29.60 -8.97 -0.94
C ASP A 304 29.58 -8.26 -2.29
N LEU A 305 29.52 -9.03 -3.39
CA LEU A 305 29.38 -8.48 -4.74
C LEU A 305 28.11 -7.65 -4.87
N PHE A 306 26.94 -8.20 -4.55
CA PHE A 306 25.67 -7.50 -4.73
C PHE A 306 25.49 -6.35 -3.72
N LYS A 307 26.01 -6.48 -2.49
CA LYS A 307 26.13 -5.34 -1.54
C LYS A 307 26.92 -4.19 -2.16
N ARG A 308 28.08 -4.49 -2.77
CA ARG A 308 28.93 -3.49 -3.44
C ARG A 308 28.20 -2.86 -4.62
N LEU A 309 27.67 -3.67 -5.55
CA LEU A 309 26.99 -3.19 -6.76
C LEU A 309 25.83 -2.25 -6.46
N TYR A 310 25.06 -2.54 -5.40
CA TYR A 310 24.01 -1.66 -4.97
C TYR A 310 24.55 -0.35 -4.38
N ARG A 311 25.53 -0.42 -3.46
CA ARG A 311 26.15 0.76 -2.82
C ARG A 311 26.82 1.69 -3.83
N THR A 312 27.44 1.15 -4.86
CA THR A 312 28.09 1.92 -5.93
C THR A 312 27.13 2.32 -7.05
N GLY A 313 25.86 1.93 -6.95
CA GLY A 313 24.84 2.27 -7.95
C GLY A 313 25.09 1.63 -9.32
N GLN A 314 25.69 0.44 -9.35
CA GLN A 314 26.02 -0.35 -10.53
C GLN A 314 25.00 -1.47 -10.80
N LEU A 315 24.01 -1.67 -9.93
CA LEU A 315 22.91 -2.61 -10.16
C LEU A 315 21.75 -1.93 -10.90
N TYR A 316 21.40 -2.50 -12.04
CA TYR A 316 20.38 -2.06 -12.98
C TYR A 316 19.39 -3.21 -13.25
N PHE A 317 18.25 -2.86 -13.80
CA PHE A 317 17.15 -3.76 -14.12
C PHE A 317 16.63 -3.41 -15.50
N GLU A 318 16.08 -4.36 -16.24
CA GLU A 318 15.50 -4.07 -17.55
C GLU A 318 14.15 -3.36 -17.45
N ASP A 319 13.39 -3.73 -16.42
CA ASP A 319 12.04 -3.24 -16.16
C ASP A 319 11.66 -3.53 -14.69
N GLU A 320 10.54 -2.97 -14.23
CA GLU A 320 10.03 -3.21 -12.87
C GLU A 320 9.76 -4.71 -12.62
N LYS A 321 9.36 -5.46 -13.65
CA LYS A 321 9.13 -6.91 -13.54
C LYS A 321 10.41 -7.66 -13.14
N SER A 322 11.54 -7.33 -13.76
CA SER A 322 12.84 -7.92 -13.44
C SER A 322 13.28 -7.59 -12.02
N TYR A 323 12.96 -6.39 -11.51
CA TYR A 323 13.16 -6.04 -10.11
C TYR A 323 12.32 -6.91 -9.17
N HIS A 324 11.03 -7.04 -9.43
CA HIS A 324 10.13 -7.83 -8.59
C HIS A 324 10.55 -9.30 -8.51
N LEU A 325 11.00 -9.89 -9.62
CA LEU A 325 11.53 -11.25 -9.63
C LEU A 325 12.79 -11.40 -8.77
N PHE A 326 13.63 -10.37 -8.71
CA PHE A 326 14.93 -10.39 -8.02
C PHE A 326 14.86 -9.90 -6.56
N GLU A 327 13.72 -9.34 -6.13
CA GLU A 327 13.54 -8.68 -4.84
C GLU A 327 13.86 -9.57 -3.63
N ASP A 328 13.60 -10.87 -3.71
CA ASP A 328 13.85 -11.79 -2.59
C ASP A 328 15.35 -12.06 -2.40
N ILE A 329 16.10 -12.10 -3.50
CA ILE A 329 17.57 -12.19 -3.48
C ILE A 329 18.13 -10.92 -2.87
N LEU A 330 17.66 -9.78 -3.33
CA LEU A 330 17.98 -8.46 -2.83
C LEU A 330 17.79 -8.34 -1.31
N LYS A 331 16.61 -8.71 -0.77
CA LYS A 331 16.35 -8.70 0.68
C LYS A 331 17.37 -9.51 1.48
N LYS A 332 17.82 -10.66 0.95
CA LYS A 332 18.85 -11.51 1.59
C LYS A 332 20.26 -10.93 1.52
N VAL A 333 20.53 -10.06 0.55
CA VAL A 333 21.79 -9.33 0.45
C VAL A 333 21.87 -8.21 1.49
N TRP A 334 20.75 -7.70 2.02
CA TRP A 334 20.77 -6.56 2.96
C TRP A 334 20.44 -6.88 4.42
N ASN A 335 19.86 -8.05 4.68
CA ASN A 335 19.90 -8.65 6.02
C ASN A 335 21.31 -9.16 6.33
#